data_AF-A0A7S0LIL7-F1
#
_entry.id   AF-A0A7S0LIL7-F1
#
_cell.length_a   1.000
_cell.length_b   1.000
_cell.length_c   1.000
_cell.angle_alpha   90.00
_cell.angle_beta   90.00
_cell.angle_gamma   90.00
#
_symmetry.space_group_name_H-M   'P 1'
#
loop_
_entity.id
_entity.type
_entity.pdbx_description
1 polymer ?
#
loop_
_entity_poly.entity_id
_entity_poly.type
_entity_poly.pdbx_seq_one_letter_code
_entity_poly.pdbx_strand_id
1 'polypeptide(L)'
;ADESTVTLRVRLLVQRGEWDGAIETLQAAHESGIPLRLRSYSAVVKALCSERQLDAAFLAYQSIHDAGLTPSETELVDLAALCAQLSEPASASSNSPPTTQSRRSSTVRPSAWLRELLGDLQRHNGQLTLASLRQLGDAFADSDRAQLSSVSTDGVCSSCGEQLEAIPLTAAQYQEMRNALLDAARAAGPTQLLDLRRFGEWVGTRRYEYIVDGPNVAYRNQNFDGGGFSFEQIDLACRLLREMNGGRPPLLGLPE
;
A
#
# COMPACT_ATOMS: atom_id res chain seq x y z
N ALA A 1 24.55 1.48 22.60
CA ALA A 1 24.28 0.16 22.00
C ALA A 1 24.10 0.36 20.50
N ASP A 2 24.40 -0.64 19.67
CA ASP A 2 24.06 -0.57 18.24
C ASP A 2 22.63 -1.08 18.01
N GLU A 3 22.07 -0.85 16.82
CA GLU A 3 20.68 -1.21 16.48
C GLU A 3 20.43 -2.73 16.61
N SER A 4 21.44 -3.56 16.37
CA SER A 4 21.33 -5.02 16.47
C SER A 4 21.16 -5.48 17.93
N THR A 5 21.93 -4.90 18.86
CA THR A 5 21.83 -5.16 20.30
C THR A 5 20.48 -4.72 20.85
N VAL A 6 19.97 -3.56 20.42
CA VAL A 6 18.64 -3.08 20.81
C VAL A 6 17.56 -4.05 20.34
N THR A 7 17.60 -4.47 19.09
CA THR A 7 16.63 -5.43 18.52
C THR A 7 16.64 -6.77 19.27
N LEU A 8 17.82 -7.28 19.62
CA LEU A 8 17.93 -8.51 20.41
C LEU A 8 17.31 -8.35 21.80
N ARG A 9 17.61 -7.25 22.49
CA ARG A 9 17.03 -6.94 23.82
C ARG A 9 15.51 -6.86 23.76
N VAL A 10 14.97 -6.15 22.77
CA VAL A 10 13.52 -6.02 22.54
C VAL A 10 12.88 -7.40 22.35
N ARG A 11 13.47 -8.27 21.52
CA ARG A 11 12.96 -9.64 21.31
C ARG A 11 12.98 -10.48 22.59
N LEU A 12 14.01 -10.35 23.42
CA LEU A 12 14.09 -11.06 24.70
C LEU A 12 13.03 -10.58 25.71
N LEU A 13 12.78 -9.26 25.76
CA LEU A 13 11.74 -8.68 26.61
C LEU A 13 10.35 -9.14 26.16
N VAL A 14 10.09 -9.08 24.85
CA VAL A 14 8.88 -9.61 24.22
C VAL A 14 8.66 -11.09 24.56
N GLN A 15 9.69 -11.93 24.49
CA GLN A 15 9.58 -13.35 24.86
C GLN A 15 9.25 -13.59 26.34
N ARG A 16 9.51 -12.62 27.21
CA ARG A 16 9.20 -12.68 28.65
C ARG A 16 7.86 -12.04 28.99
N GLY A 17 7.16 -11.46 28.02
CA GLY A 17 5.94 -10.70 28.25
C GLY A 17 6.16 -9.30 28.83
N GLU A 18 7.40 -8.80 28.83
CA GLU A 18 7.77 -7.48 29.35
C GLU A 18 7.58 -6.41 28.24
N TRP A 19 6.33 -6.13 27.88
CA TRP A 19 5.97 -5.22 26.78
C TRP A 19 6.42 -3.78 27.02
N ASP A 20 6.16 -3.27 28.22
CA ASP A 20 6.50 -1.90 28.61
C ASP A 20 8.02 -1.70 28.50
N GLY A 21 8.81 -2.64 29.02
CA GLY A 21 10.26 -2.62 28.89
C GLY A 21 10.75 -2.70 27.45
N ALA A 22 10.04 -3.43 26.58
CA ALA A 22 10.36 -3.50 25.15
C ALA A 22 10.11 -2.16 24.45
N ILE A 23 8.99 -1.49 24.74
CA ILE A 23 8.65 -0.16 24.21
C ILE A 23 9.61 0.90 24.74
N GLU A 24 9.89 0.92 26.04
CA GLU A 24 10.87 1.82 26.66
C GLU A 24 12.26 1.65 26.04
N THR A 25 12.65 0.41 25.74
CA THR A 25 13.93 0.12 25.08
C THR A 25 13.99 0.70 23.66
N LEU A 26 12.89 0.68 22.91
CA LEU A 26 12.80 1.31 21.58
C LEU A 26 12.85 2.83 21.69
N GLN A 27 12.09 3.42 22.61
CA GLN A 27 12.05 4.87 22.85
C GLN A 27 13.43 5.40 23.28
N ALA A 28 14.07 4.77 24.26
CA ALA A 28 15.40 5.18 24.71
C ALA A 28 16.46 5.09 23.60
N ALA A 29 16.34 4.11 22.70
CA ALA A 29 17.21 3.99 21.54
C ALA A 29 16.97 5.10 20.51
N HIS A 30 15.70 5.45 20.27
CA HIS A 30 15.33 6.59 19.41
C HIS A 30 15.86 7.92 19.97
N GLU A 31 15.63 8.19 21.26
CA GLU A 31 16.13 9.39 21.96
C GLU A 31 17.66 9.48 21.95
N SER A 32 18.34 8.33 21.99
CA SER A 32 19.80 8.24 21.88
C SER A 32 20.32 8.38 20.43
N GLY A 33 19.44 8.61 19.45
CA GLY A 33 19.79 8.77 18.04
C GLY A 33 20.22 7.48 17.34
N ILE A 34 19.84 6.31 17.87
CA ILE A 34 20.14 5.03 17.23
C ILE A 34 19.14 4.84 16.07
N PRO A 35 19.61 4.65 14.81
CA PRO A 35 18.73 4.49 13.66
C PRO A 35 18.10 3.10 13.65
N LEU A 36 16.99 2.95 14.37
CA LEU A 36 16.23 1.72 14.43
C LEU A 36 15.62 1.37 13.08
N ARG A 37 15.49 0.07 12.82
CA ARG A 37 14.85 -0.47 11.61
C ARG A 37 13.50 -1.07 11.96
N LEU A 38 12.64 -1.25 10.95
CA LEU A 38 11.29 -1.80 11.14
C LEU A 38 11.29 -3.11 11.94
N ARG A 39 12.28 -3.99 11.71
CA ARG A 39 12.41 -5.29 12.42
C ARG A 39 12.47 -5.20 13.95
N SER A 40 12.87 -4.05 14.51
CA SER A 40 12.90 -3.83 15.96
C SER A 40 11.49 -3.65 16.49
N TYR A 41 10.64 -2.93 15.75
CA TYR A 41 9.23 -2.69 16.05
C TYR A 41 8.35 -3.90 15.70
N SER A 42 8.61 -4.58 14.58
CA SER A 42 7.85 -5.77 14.12
C SER A 42 7.68 -6.83 15.21
N ALA A 43 8.74 -7.08 15.99
CA ALA A 43 8.70 -8.06 17.07
C ALA A 43 7.71 -7.67 18.18
N VAL A 44 7.65 -6.38 18.50
CA VAL A 44 6.75 -5.83 19.53
C VAL A 44 5.31 -5.83 19.03
N VAL A 45 5.06 -5.31 17.82
CA VAL A 45 3.72 -5.27 17.22
C VAL A 45 3.11 -6.67 17.15
N LYS A 46 3.86 -7.64 16.61
CA LYS A 46 3.39 -9.03 16.48
C LYS A 46 3.01 -9.64 17.83
N ALA A 47 3.85 -9.44 18.84
CA ALA A 47 3.62 -10.02 20.15
C ALA A 47 2.44 -9.35 20.88
N LEU A 48 2.31 -8.03 20.79
CA LEU A 48 1.15 -7.29 21.31
C LEU A 48 -0.15 -7.72 20.62
N CYS A 49 -0.10 -8.03 19.32
CA CYS A 49 -1.25 -8.57 18.60
C CYS A 49 -1.64 -9.96 19.10
N SER A 50 -0.67 -10.87 19.28
CA SER A 50 -0.96 -12.21 19.81
C SER A 50 -1.53 -12.20 21.23
N GLU A 51 -1.15 -11.21 22.03
CA GLU A 51 -1.62 -11.04 23.42
C GLU A 51 -2.85 -10.12 23.54
N ARG A 52 -3.42 -9.72 22.40
CA ARG A 52 -4.61 -8.88 22.27
C ARG A 52 -4.52 -7.54 23.02
N GLN A 53 -3.32 -6.97 23.13
CA GLN A 53 -3.06 -5.69 23.80
C GLN A 53 -3.25 -4.52 22.82
N LEU A 54 -4.51 -4.16 22.52
CA LEU A 54 -4.84 -3.18 21.48
C LEU A 54 -4.20 -1.79 21.70
N ASP A 55 -4.32 -1.22 22.91
CA ASP A 55 -3.81 0.12 23.21
C ASP A 55 -2.28 0.18 23.07
N ALA A 56 -1.57 -0.85 23.56
CA ALA A 56 -0.12 -0.95 23.43
C ALA A 56 0.31 -1.18 21.97
N ALA A 57 -0.43 -2.01 21.22
CA ALA A 57 -0.16 -2.25 19.80
C ALA A 57 -0.30 -0.96 18.98
N PHE A 58 -1.26 -0.11 19.33
CA PHE A 58 -1.44 1.22 18.73
C PHE A 58 -0.27 2.15 19.01
N LEU A 59 0.23 2.19 20.25
CA LEU A 59 1.41 2.99 20.59
C LEU A 59 2.68 2.49 19.87
N ALA A 60 2.85 1.18 19.76
CA ALA A 60 3.94 0.57 19.00
C ALA A 60 3.84 0.93 17.50
N TYR A 61 2.63 0.95 16.94
CA TYR A 61 2.37 1.38 15.56
C TYR A 61 2.72 2.86 15.34
N GLN A 62 2.30 3.76 16.24
CA GLN A 62 2.66 5.19 16.16
C GLN A 62 4.17 5.39 16.23
N SER A 63 4.86 4.62 17.08
CA SER A 63 6.32 4.70 17.22
C SER A 63 7.07 4.36 15.90
N ILE A 64 6.48 3.55 15.01
CA ILE A 64 7.04 3.27 13.67
C ILE A 64 7.05 4.57 12.84
N HIS A 65 5.92 5.29 12.83
CA HIS A 65 5.78 6.54 12.08
C HIS A 65 6.63 7.66 12.68
N ASP A 66 6.70 7.77 14.01
CA ASP A 66 7.56 8.75 14.70
C ASP A 66 9.05 8.55 14.39
N ALA A 67 9.45 7.29 14.14
CA ALA A 67 10.80 6.96 13.67
C ALA A 67 11.02 7.23 12.17
N GLY A 68 10.02 7.76 11.45
CA GLY A 68 10.06 8.01 10.00
C GLY A 68 10.07 6.73 9.16
N LEU A 69 9.60 5.61 9.72
CA LEU A 69 9.53 4.32 9.03
C LEU A 69 8.12 4.08 8.48
N THR A 70 8.04 3.31 7.40
CA THR A 70 6.75 2.85 6.86
C THR A 70 6.48 1.41 7.35
N PRO A 71 5.31 1.13 7.95
CA PRO A 71 4.89 -0.23 8.29
C PRO A 71 4.89 -1.15 7.06
N SER A 72 5.19 -2.45 7.24
CA SER A 72 5.06 -3.41 6.15
C SER A 72 3.65 -4.04 6.12
N GLU A 73 3.40 -4.87 5.10
CA GLU A 73 2.19 -5.69 5.00
C GLU A 73 1.91 -6.45 6.30
N THR A 74 2.96 -7.00 6.93
CA THR A 74 2.83 -7.89 8.09
C THR A 74 2.25 -7.15 9.29
N GLU A 75 2.81 -5.99 9.65
CA GLU A 75 2.35 -5.23 10.80
C GLU A 75 0.92 -4.73 10.60
N LEU A 76 0.61 -4.22 9.40
CA LEU A 76 -0.73 -3.71 9.08
C LEU A 76 -1.79 -4.82 9.13
N VAL A 77 -1.47 -6.01 8.62
CA VAL A 77 -2.38 -7.17 8.63
C VAL A 77 -2.59 -7.70 10.04
N ASP A 78 -1.53 -7.84 10.85
CA ASP A 78 -1.62 -8.27 12.26
C ASP A 78 -2.53 -7.33 13.07
N LEU A 79 -2.31 -6.02 12.93
CA LEU A 79 -3.10 -4.98 13.60
C LEU A 79 -4.56 -4.94 13.12
N ALA A 80 -4.79 -5.04 11.80
CA ALA A 80 -6.13 -5.04 11.23
C ALA A 80 -6.92 -6.29 11.65
N ALA A 81 -6.28 -7.46 11.64
CA ALA A 81 -6.87 -8.70 12.13
C ALA A 81 -7.27 -8.59 13.62
N LEU A 82 -6.39 -8.03 14.47
CA LEU A 82 -6.73 -7.79 15.87
C LEU A 82 -7.94 -6.84 16.01
N CYS A 83 -7.95 -5.74 15.26
CA CYS A 83 -9.06 -4.78 15.31
C CYS A 83 -10.39 -5.39 14.85
N ALA A 84 -10.36 -6.26 13.84
CA ALA A 84 -11.53 -6.99 13.36
C ALA A 84 -12.09 -7.91 14.47
N GLN A 85 -11.22 -8.70 15.12
CA GLN A 85 -11.60 -9.62 16.18
C GLN A 85 -12.09 -8.93 17.46
N LEU A 86 -11.68 -7.69 17.71
CA LEU A 86 -12.13 -6.89 18.86
C LEU A 86 -13.33 -5.99 18.55
N SER A 87 -13.73 -5.89 17.28
CA SER A 87 -14.90 -5.11 16.89
C SER A 87 -16.18 -5.92 17.15
N GLU A 88 -16.86 -5.63 18.25
CA GLU A 88 -18.16 -6.25 18.61
C GLU A 88 -19.19 -6.17 17.46
N PRO A 89 -20.00 -7.23 17.25
CA PRO A 89 -21.13 -7.18 16.33
C PRO A 89 -22.20 -6.22 16.85
N ALA A 90 -22.77 -5.40 15.95
CA ALA A 90 -23.80 -4.42 16.30
C ALA A 90 -25.07 -5.04 16.95
N SER A 91 -25.25 -6.36 16.84
CA SER A 91 -26.38 -7.12 17.39
C SER A 91 -26.25 -7.49 18.88
N ALA A 92 -25.10 -7.27 19.54
CA ALA A 92 -24.90 -7.62 20.95
C ALA A 92 -25.45 -6.58 21.96
N SER A 93 -26.26 -5.61 21.52
CA SER A 93 -27.00 -4.72 22.44
C SER A 93 -28.26 -5.39 22.98
N SER A 94 -28.13 -6.56 23.62
CA SER A 94 -29.23 -7.19 24.35
C SER A 94 -29.04 -7.03 25.86
N ASN A 95 -29.88 -6.17 26.45
CA ASN A 95 -30.34 -6.06 27.84
C ASN A 95 -29.67 -6.94 28.92
N SER A 96 -28.37 -6.79 29.15
CA SER A 96 -27.71 -7.32 30.34
C SER A 96 -27.17 -6.15 31.18
N PRO A 97 -27.42 -6.10 32.50
CA PRO A 97 -26.92 -5.02 33.34
C PRO A 97 -25.38 -5.08 33.38
N PRO A 98 -24.70 -3.93 33.46
CA PRO A 98 -23.25 -3.87 33.39
C PRO A 98 -22.66 -4.52 34.64
N THR A 99 -22.02 -5.69 34.49
CA THR A 99 -21.16 -6.26 35.52
C THR A 99 -19.89 -5.41 35.63
N THR A 100 -19.65 -4.94 36.85
CA THR A 100 -18.70 -3.89 37.25
C THR A 100 -17.24 -4.36 37.30
N GLN A 101 -16.74 -5.07 36.28
CA GLN A 101 -15.32 -5.43 36.23
C GLN A 101 -14.68 -5.02 34.90
N SER A 102 -14.00 -3.87 34.98
CA SER A 102 -12.84 -3.51 34.16
C SER A 102 -13.08 -3.27 32.66
N ARG A 103 -14.01 -2.37 32.32
CA ARG A 103 -13.83 -1.53 31.13
C ARG A 103 -12.68 -0.55 31.43
N ARG A 104 -11.43 -0.98 31.25
CA ARG A 104 -10.34 -0.03 31.00
C ARG A 104 -10.78 0.79 29.79
N SER A 105 -10.81 2.11 29.94
CA SER A 105 -11.13 3.05 28.88
C SER A 105 -10.04 2.98 27.82
N SER A 106 -10.11 1.99 26.92
CA SER A 106 -9.27 1.96 25.72
C SER A 106 -9.53 3.26 24.96
N THR A 107 -8.45 3.99 24.68
CA THR A 107 -8.51 5.24 23.93
C THR A 107 -8.77 4.97 22.44
N VAL A 108 -8.46 3.75 22.00
CA VAL A 108 -8.55 3.32 20.61
C VAL A 108 -9.92 2.70 20.34
N ARG A 109 -10.58 3.15 19.27
CA ARG A 109 -11.81 2.50 18.77
C ARG A 109 -11.43 1.47 17.71
N PRO A 110 -11.59 0.15 17.96
CA PRO A 110 -11.16 -0.89 17.02
C PRO A 110 -11.69 -0.69 15.60
N SER A 111 -12.97 -0.33 15.45
CA SER A 111 -13.60 -0.13 14.14
C SER A 111 -13.13 1.13 13.40
N ALA A 112 -12.74 2.19 14.12
CA ALA A 112 -12.19 3.39 13.50
C ALA A 112 -10.76 3.12 13.02
N TRP A 113 -9.95 2.49 13.87
CA TRP A 113 -8.57 2.18 13.55
C TRP A 113 -8.45 1.10 12.46
N LEU A 114 -9.36 0.12 12.43
CA LEU A 114 -9.44 -0.86 11.35
C LEU A 114 -9.53 -0.18 9.97
N ARG A 115 -10.37 0.86 9.85
CA ARG A 115 -10.53 1.58 8.58
C ARG A 115 -9.25 2.31 8.17
N GLU A 116 -8.54 2.88 9.14
CA GLU A 116 -7.25 3.54 8.92
C GLU A 116 -6.19 2.53 8.44
N LEU A 117 -6.04 1.41 9.15
CA LEU A 117 -5.10 0.34 8.81
C LEU A 117 -5.36 -0.27 7.43
N LEU A 118 -6.62 -0.51 7.07
CA LEU A 118 -6.97 -0.99 5.73
C LEU A 118 -6.64 0.07 4.64
N GLY A 119 -6.81 1.35 4.95
CA GLY A 119 -6.40 2.44 4.07
C GLY A 119 -4.89 2.52 3.90
N ASP A 120 -4.11 2.34 4.98
CA ASP A 120 -2.65 2.28 4.93
C ASP A 120 -2.17 1.06 4.13
N LEU A 121 -2.78 -0.10 4.35
CA LEU A 121 -2.50 -1.32 3.59
C LEU A 121 -2.73 -1.10 2.09
N GLN A 122 -3.83 -0.44 1.73
CA GLN A 122 -4.12 -0.11 0.34
C GLN A 122 -3.12 0.90 -0.27
N ARG A 123 -2.64 1.88 0.51
CA ARG A 123 -1.69 2.89 0.05
C ARG A 123 -0.27 2.35 -0.12
N HIS A 124 0.15 1.48 0.79
CA HIS A 124 1.54 1.03 0.88
C HIS A 124 1.78 -0.34 0.24
N ASN A 125 0.73 -1.12 -0.03
CA ASN A 125 0.84 -2.47 -0.57
C ASN A 125 0.02 -2.61 -1.85
N GLY A 126 0.68 -2.47 -3.00
CA GLY A 126 0.05 -2.66 -4.31
C GLY A 126 -0.45 -4.09 -4.57
N GLN A 127 0.08 -5.07 -3.84
CA GLN A 127 -0.38 -6.46 -3.82
C GLN A 127 -0.24 -7.02 -2.41
N LEU A 128 -1.22 -7.84 -2.00
CA LEU A 128 -1.17 -8.59 -0.74
C LEU A 128 -0.83 -10.05 -1.04
N THR A 129 -0.09 -10.66 -0.13
CA THR A 129 0.16 -12.10 -0.18
C THR A 129 -1.12 -12.88 0.12
N LEU A 130 -1.24 -14.08 -0.44
CA LEU A 130 -2.36 -14.99 -0.13
C LEU A 130 -2.44 -15.33 1.37
N ALA A 131 -1.30 -15.33 2.08
CA ALA A 131 -1.26 -15.58 3.52
C ALA A 131 -1.94 -14.44 4.29
N SER A 132 -1.62 -13.19 3.97
CA SER A 132 -2.25 -12.01 4.58
C SER A 132 -3.75 -11.93 4.30
N LEU A 133 -4.16 -12.25 3.05
CA LEU A 133 -5.58 -12.29 2.70
C LEU A 133 -6.35 -13.33 3.51
N ARG A 134 -5.76 -14.52 3.71
CA ARG A 134 -6.36 -15.55 4.58
C ARG A 134 -6.44 -15.11 6.02
N GLN A 135 -5.36 -14.54 6.57
CA GLN A 135 -5.34 -14.05 7.95
C GLN A 135 -6.41 -12.96 8.19
N LEU A 136 -6.55 -12.01 7.28
CA LEU A 136 -7.65 -11.04 7.35
C LEU A 136 -9.00 -11.76 7.26
N GLY A 137 -9.19 -12.64 6.28
CA GLY A 137 -10.41 -13.42 6.10
C GLY A 137 -10.82 -14.17 7.37
N ASP A 138 -9.89 -14.88 8.00
CA ASP A 138 -10.10 -15.63 9.24
C ASP A 138 -10.45 -14.70 10.40
N ALA A 139 -9.80 -13.54 10.50
CA ALA A 139 -10.11 -12.54 11.52
C ALA A 139 -11.50 -11.91 11.38
N PHE A 140 -12.08 -11.95 10.17
CA PHE A 140 -13.46 -11.55 9.91
C PHE A 140 -14.45 -12.73 9.90
N ALA A 141 -13.99 -13.99 9.92
CA ALA A 141 -14.84 -15.16 9.65
C ALA A 141 -15.94 -15.39 10.70
N ASP A 142 -15.70 -15.00 11.95
CA ASP A 142 -16.71 -15.06 13.03
C ASP A 142 -17.73 -13.91 12.97
N SER A 143 -17.58 -13.02 11.99
CA SER A 143 -18.52 -11.96 11.73
C SER A 143 -19.24 -12.23 10.42
N ASP A 144 -20.56 -12.11 10.38
CA ASP A 144 -21.35 -12.06 9.14
C ASP A 144 -21.00 -10.83 8.26
N ARG A 145 -19.82 -10.22 8.46
CA ARG A 145 -19.40 -8.92 7.96
C ARG A 145 -18.32 -8.99 6.88
N ALA A 146 -17.70 -10.15 6.64
CA ALA A 146 -16.80 -10.32 5.49
C ALA A 146 -16.76 -11.76 4.96
N GLN A 147 -16.42 -11.88 3.68
CA GLN A 147 -16.23 -13.15 2.99
C GLN A 147 -15.08 -13.00 2.00
N LEU A 148 -14.22 -14.02 1.88
CA LEU A 148 -13.27 -14.10 0.78
C LEU A 148 -14.02 -14.32 -0.54
N SER A 149 -13.79 -13.44 -1.51
CA SER A 149 -14.43 -13.48 -2.83
C SER A 149 -13.39 -13.32 -3.93
N SER A 150 -13.78 -13.66 -5.15
CA SER A 150 -13.10 -13.22 -6.37
C SER A 150 -13.74 -11.96 -6.92
N VAL A 151 -13.02 -11.32 -7.85
CA VAL A 151 -13.48 -10.16 -8.62
C VAL A 151 -13.31 -10.49 -10.10
N SER A 152 -14.29 -10.12 -10.93
CA SER A 152 -14.22 -10.31 -12.39
C SER A 152 -13.16 -9.40 -13.02
N THR A 153 -12.85 -9.62 -14.30
CA THR A 153 -11.96 -8.74 -15.08
C THR A 153 -12.51 -7.32 -15.19
N ASP A 154 -13.82 -7.14 -15.07
CA ASP A 154 -14.49 -5.84 -15.10
C ASP A 154 -14.54 -5.17 -13.71
N GLY A 155 -13.99 -5.81 -12.67
CA GLY A 155 -13.94 -5.27 -11.32
C GLY A 155 -15.20 -5.53 -10.48
N VAL A 156 -16.05 -6.49 -10.86
CA VAL A 156 -17.29 -6.83 -10.12
C VAL A 156 -17.02 -7.94 -9.10
N CYS A 157 -17.43 -7.73 -7.85
CA CYS A 157 -17.28 -8.71 -6.77
C CYS A 157 -18.25 -9.89 -6.93
N SER A 158 -17.75 -11.13 -6.89
CA SER A 158 -18.58 -12.34 -7.03
C SER A 158 -19.54 -12.60 -5.85
N SER A 159 -19.24 -12.07 -4.65
CA SER A 159 -20.08 -12.28 -3.46
C SER A 159 -21.20 -11.24 -3.31
N CYS A 160 -20.93 -9.95 -3.50
CA CYS A 160 -21.92 -8.88 -3.30
C CYS A 160 -22.44 -8.25 -4.60
N GLY A 161 -21.81 -8.52 -5.75
CA GLY A 161 -22.18 -7.92 -7.03
C GLY A 161 -21.80 -6.44 -7.19
N GLU A 162 -21.17 -5.82 -6.20
CA GLU A 162 -20.73 -4.43 -6.25
C GLU A 162 -19.53 -4.24 -7.18
N GLN A 163 -19.45 -3.06 -7.81
CA GLN A 163 -18.37 -2.64 -8.69
C GLN A 163 -17.26 -1.96 -7.88
N LEU A 164 -16.02 -2.44 -8.02
CA LEU A 164 -14.88 -1.74 -7.44
C LEU A 164 -14.69 -0.38 -8.10
N GLU A 165 -14.41 0.63 -7.27
CA GLU A 165 -14.07 1.97 -7.72
C GLU A 165 -12.61 2.00 -8.21
N ALA A 166 -12.40 2.53 -9.41
CA ALA A 166 -11.06 2.88 -9.87
C ALA A 166 -10.61 4.15 -9.14
N ILE A 167 -9.57 4.05 -8.31
CA ILE A 167 -9.08 5.18 -7.53
C ILE A 167 -8.13 6.00 -8.40
N PRO A 168 -8.51 7.22 -8.82
CA PRO A 168 -7.62 8.07 -9.61
C PRO A 168 -6.51 8.64 -8.72
N LEU A 169 -5.39 9.01 -9.35
CA LEU A 169 -4.41 9.85 -8.68
C LEU A 169 -5.03 11.22 -8.37
N THR A 170 -4.74 11.75 -7.18
CA THR A 170 -5.16 13.10 -6.80
C THR A 170 -4.39 14.16 -7.60
N ALA A 171 -4.93 15.38 -7.68
CA ALA A 171 -4.24 16.50 -8.34
C ALA A 171 -2.85 16.77 -7.74
N ALA A 172 -2.69 16.58 -6.42
CA ALA A 172 -1.41 16.71 -5.73
C ALA A 172 -0.42 15.63 -6.20
N GLN A 173 -0.84 14.35 -6.23
CA GLN A 173 0.00 13.24 -6.71
C GLN A 173 0.40 13.41 -8.18
N TYR A 174 -0.51 13.87 -9.04
CA TYR A 174 -0.18 14.21 -10.43
C TYR A 174 0.88 15.31 -10.51
N GLN A 175 0.79 16.32 -9.65
CA GLN A 175 1.75 17.41 -9.63
C GLN A 175 3.11 16.97 -9.09
N GLU A 176 3.15 16.12 -8.07
CA GLU A 176 4.37 15.50 -7.55
C GLU A 176 5.07 14.66 -8.62
N MET A 177 4.33 13.80 -9.32
CA MET A 177 4.86 13.01 -10.43
C MET A 177 5.44 13.90 -11.54
N ARG A 178 4.74 14.99 -11.89
CA ARG A 178 5.20 15.97 -12.87
C ARG A 178 6.49 16.66 -12.43
N ASN A 179 6.59 17.06 -11.17
CA ASN A 179 7.78 17.71 -10.63
C ASN A 179 8.97 16.75 -10.65
N ALA A 180 8.77 15.50 -10.21
CA ALA A 180 9.80 14.46 -10.23
C ALA A 180 10.33 14.19 -11.65
N LEU A 181 9.45 14.14 -12.65
CA LEU A 181 9.81 13.99 -14.05
C LEU A 181 10.67 15.18 -14.56
N LEU A 182 10.29 16.41 -14.21
CA LEU A 182 11.03 17.62 -14.59
C LEU A 182 12.38 17.72 -13.87
N ASP A 183 12.47 17.26 -12.63
CA ASP A 183 13.71 17.24 -11.87
C ASP A 183 14.68 16.18 -12.41
N ALA A 184 14.17 15.00 -12.80
CA ALA A 184 14.96 13.98 -13.49
C ALA A 184 15.51 14.49 -14.83
N ALA A 185 14.68 15.18 -15.63
CA ALA A 185 15.13 15.79 -16.88
C ALA A 185 16.18 16.90 -16.63
N ARG A 186 16.01 17.71 -15.58
CA ARG A 186 17.00 18.72 -15.18
C ARG A 186 18.35 18.09 -14.81
N ALA A 187 18.33 16.97 -14.10
CA ALA A 187 19.53 16.23 -13.75
C ALA A 187 20.24 15.63 -14.97
N ALA A 188 19.50 15.27 -16.02
CA ALA A 188 20.05 14.78 -17.29
C ALA A 188 20.69 15.90 -18.14
N GLY A 189 20.21 17.14 -18.01
CA GLY A 189 20.84 18.32 -18.61
C GLY A 189 19.84 19.45 -18.95
N PRO A 190 20.34 20.66 -19.24
CA PRO A 190 19.48 21.82 -19.53
C PRO A 190 18.66 21.64 -20.82
N THR A 191 19.23 20.97 -21.83
CA THR A 191 18.55 20.68 -23.10
C THR A 191 17.39 19.71 -22.89
N GLN A 192 17.59 18.64 -22.12
CA GLN A 192 16.57 17.63 -21.83
C GLN A 192 15.36 18.24 -21.10
N LEU A 193 15.61 19.16 -20.15
CA LEU A 193 14.53 19.88 -19.48
C LEU A 193 13.73 20.77 -20.46
N LEU A 194 14.42 21.47 -21.37
CA LEU A 194 13.77 22.32 -22.37
C LEU A 194 12.96 21.50 -23.36
N ASP A 195 13.49 20.40 -23.87
CA ASP A 195 12.81 19.51 -24.81
C ASP A 195 11.58 18.87 -24.17
N LEU A 196 11.70 18.41 -22.92
CA LEU A 196 10.57 17.85 -22.19
C LEU A 196 9.46 18.89 -21.94
N ARG A 197 9.81 20.14 -21.64
CA ARG A 197 8.84 21.23 -21.51
C ARG A 197 8.14 21.53 -22.83
N ARG A 198 8.90 21.64 -23.92
CA ARG A 198 8.37 21.84 -25.28
C ARG A 198 7.42 20.72 -25.68
N PHE A 199 7.80 19.47 -25.41
CA PHE A 199 6.96 18.31 -25.64
C PHE A 199 5.67 18.37 -24.79
N GLY A 200 5.79 18.71 -23.51
CA GLY A 200 4.63 18.86 -22.61
C GLY A 200 3.64 19.92 -23.08
N GLU A 201 4.11 21.08 -23.53
CA GLU A 201 3.28 22.13 -24.12
C GLU A 201 2.61 21.64 -25.42
N TRP A 202 3.38 20.97 -26.29
CA TRP A 202 2.88 20.41 -27.53
C TRP A 202 1.78 19.35 -27.29
N VAL A 203 1.97 18.41 -26.35
CA VAL A 203 0.97 17.41 -26.00
C VAL A 203 -0.26 18.05 -25.34
N GLY A 204 -0.06 19.04 -24.45
CA GLY A 204 -1.15 19.68 -23.71
C GLY A 204 -2.16 20.45 -24.57
N THR A 205 -1.76 20.89 -25.77
CA THR A 205 -2.68 21.52 -26.75
C THR A 205 -3.57 20.50 -27.49
N ARG A 206 -3.33 19.21 -27.27
CA ARG A 206 -3.98 18.09 -27.98
C ARG A 206 -4.63 17.16 -26.97
N ARG A 207 -5.56 16.32 -27.43
CA ARG A 207 -6.19 15.28 -26.60
C ARG A 207 -5.91 13.92 -27.22
N TYR A 208 -5.20 13.09 -26.47
CA TYR A 208 -4.91 11.70 -26.80
C TYR A 208 -5.51 10.82 -25.72
N GLU A 209 -6.20 9.77 -26.13
CA GLU A 209 -6.70 8.73 -25.21
C GLU A 209 -5.63 7.68 -24.94
N TYR A 210 -4.86 7.36 -25.98
CA TYR A 210 -3.84 6.33 -25.96
C TYR A 210 -2.49 6.90 -26.34
N ILE A 211 -1.45 6.46 -25.63
CA ILE A 211 -0.04 6.74 -25.92
C ILE A 211 0.62 5.39 -26.19
N VAL A 212 1.38 5.31 -27.28
CA VAL A 212 2.09 4.10 -27.72
C VAL A 212 3.59 4.31 -27.55
N ASP A 213 4.21 3.49 -26.71
CA ASP A 213 5.67 3.34 -26.65
C ASP A 213 6.13 2.51 -27.85
N GLY A 214 6.51 3.21 -28.93
CA GLY A 214 6.85 2.60 -30.21
C GLY A 214 7.95 1.55 -30.11
N PRO A 215 9.12 1.85 -29.50
CA PRO A 215 10.17 0.87 -29.29
C PRO A 215 9.72 -0.37 -28.52
N ASN A 216 8.95 -0.19 -27.43
CA ASN A 216 8.46 -1.34 -26.66
C ASN A 216 7.57 -2.25 -27.50
N VAL A 217 6.65 -1.66 -28.28
CA VAL A 217 5.80 -2.40 -29.21
C VAL A 217 6.63 -3.08 -30.29
N ALA A 218 7.56 -2.38 -30.92
CA ALA A 218 8.36 -2.86 -32.04
C ALA A 218 9.29 -4.03 -31.69
N TYR A 219 9.82 -4.05 -30.46
CA TYR A 219 10.72 -5.10 -29.98
C TYR A 219 10.01 -6.23 -29.25
N ARG A 220 8.67 -6.18 -29.11
CA ARG A 220 7.94 -7.19 -28.36
C ARG A 220 8.06 -8.55 -29.03
N ASN A 221 8.61 -9.50 -28.29
CA ASN A 221 8.90 -10.87 -28.72
C ASN A 221 9.83 -10.97 -29.95
N GLN A 222 10.76 -10.03 -30.12
CA GLN A 222 11.74 -10.03 -31.23
C GLN A 222 13.08 -10.69 -30.87
N ASN A 223 13.17 -11.42 -29.77
CA ASN A 223 14.41 -12.06 -29.30
C ASN A 223 14.67 -13.41 -30.00
N PHE A 224 14.74 -13.41 -31.33
CA PHE A 224 15.06 -14.58 -32.15
C PHE A 224 16.08 -14.21 -33.23
N ASP A 225 16.66 -15.20 -33.91
CA ASP A 225 17.65 -14.96 -34.95
C ASP A 225 17.03 -14.19 -36.14
N GLY A 226 17.57 -13.02 -36.46
CA GLY A 226 16.98 -12.08 -37.42
C GLY A 226 15.81 -11.24 -36.90
N GLY A 227 15.47 -11.36 -35.61
CA GLY A 227 14.50 -10.48 -34.96
C GLY A 227 15.02 -9.04 -34.86
N GLY A 228 14.12 -8.07 -34.97
CA GLY A 228 14.49 -6.66 -35.07
C GLY A 228 13.30 -5.73 -34.87
N PHE A 229 13.53 -4.44 -35.13
CA PHE A 229 12.51 -3.42 -34.94
C PHE A 229 11.34 -3.62 -35.93
N SER A 230 10.16 -3.99 -35.44
CA SER A 230 8.99 -4.26 -36.29
C SER A 230 8.06 -3.05 -36.42
N PHE A 231 8.10 -2.37 -37.57
CA PHE A 231 7.12 -1.33 -37.91
C PHE A 231 5.70 -1.89 -38.10
N GLU A 232 5.58 -3.14 -38.55
CA GLU A 232 4.28 -3.80 -38.74
C GLU A 232 3.55 -4.00 -37.40
N GLN A 233 4.27 -4.34 -36.32
CA GLN A 233 3.70 -4.42 -34.98
C GLN A 233 3.18 -3.07 -34.49
N ILE A 234 3.94 -1.99 -34.73
CA ILE A 234 3.51 -0.62 -34.38
C ILE A 234 2.27 -0.23 -35.17
N ASP A 235 2.27 -0.45 -36.50
CA ASP A 235 1.13 -0.09 -37.35
C ASP A 235 -0.14 -0.83 -36.92
N LEU A 236 -0.04 -2.13 -36.65
CA LEU A 236 -1.15 -2.92 -36.13
C LEU A 236 -1.67 -2.37 -34.80
N ALA A 237 -0.79 -2.08 -33.84
CA ALA A 237 -1.18 -1.53 -32.54
C ALA A 237 -1.89 -0.18 -32.69
N CYS A 238 -1.32 0.73 -33.49
CA CYS A 238 -1.91 2.05 -33.74
C CYS A 238 -3.28 1.95 -34.43
N ARG A 239 -3.44 1.02 -35.38
CA ARG A 239 -4.70 0.81 -36.10
C ARG A 239 -5.80 0.31 -35.17
N LEU A 240 -5.50 -0.72 -34.37
CA LEU A 240 -6.47 -1.29 -33.42
C LEU A 240 -6.90 -0.27 -32.35
N LEU A 241 -5.94 0.48 -31.78
CA LEU A 241 -6.26 1.54 -30.81
C LEU A 241 -7.10 2.66 -31.43
N ARG A 242 -6.86 3.00 -32.71
CA ARG A 242 -7.66 3.98 -33.44
C ARG A 242 -9.10 3.49 -33.67
N GLU A 243 -9.28 2.22 -34.03
CA GLU A 243 -10.59 1.60 -34.19
C GLU A 243 -11.38 1.60 -32.87
N MET A 244 -10.73 1.25 -31.76
CA MET A 244 -11.30 1.29 -30.42
C MET A 244 -11.67 2.72 -29.98
N ASN A 245 -10.91 3.73 -30.40
CA ASN A 245 -11.11 5.14 -30.03
C ASN A 245 -12.02 5.92 -30.99
N GLY A 246 -12.94 5.25 -31.68
CA GLY A 246 -13.87 5.92 -32.61
C GLY A 246 -13.16 6.66 -33.75
N GLY A 247 -12.02 6.14 -34.22
CA GLY A 247 -11.26 6.68 -35.34
C GLY A 247 -10.18 7.71 -34.98
N ARG A 248 -10.01 8.08 -33.69
CA ARG A 248 -8.97 9.02 -33.24
C ARG A 248 -7.63 8.31 -33.05
N PRO A 249 -6.53 8.81 -33.62
CA PRO A 249 -5.23 8.14 -33.54
C PRO A 249 -4.60 8.26 -32.14
N PRO A 250 -3.77 7.28 -31.72
CA PRO A 250 -2.94 7.42 -30.53
C PRO A 250 -1.78 8.39 -30.75
N LEU A 251 -1.12 8.81 -29.67
CA LEU A 251 0.19 9.46 -29.73
C LEU A 251 1.27 8.38 -29.78
N LEU A 252 1.99 8.27 -30.90
CA LEU A 252 3.12 7.35 -31.06
C LEU A 252 4.44 8.04 -30.68
N GLY A 253 5.16 7.49 -29.71
CA GLY A 253 6.53 7.90 -29.37
C GLY A 253 7.56 7.00 -30.06
N LEU A 254 8.47 7.59 -30.83
CA LEU A 254 9.61 6.91 -31.47
C LEU A 254 10.89 7.73 -31.25
N PRO A 255 12.06 7.07 -31.14
CA PRO A 255 13.34 7.76 -31.20
C PRO A 255 13.55 8.40 -32.59
N GLU A 256 14.31 9.49 -32.63
CA GLU A 256 14.80 10.08 -33.88
C GLU A 256 15.78 9.16 -34.62
#